data_AF-A0A2N0NEV9-F1
#
_entry.id   AF-A0A2N0NEV9-F1
#
_cell.length_a   1.000
_cell.length_b   1.000
_cell.length_c   1.000
_cell.angle_alpha   90.00
_cell.angle_beta   90.00
_cell.angle_gamma   90.00
#
_symmetry.space_group_name_H-M   'P 1'
#
loop_
_entity.id
_entity.type
_entity.pdbx_description
1 polymer ?
#
loop_
_entity_poly.entity_id
_entity_poly.type
_entity_poly.pdbx_seq_one_letter_code
_entity_poly.pdbx_strand_id
1 'polypeptide(L)'
;ADLSTSTDREIKKDGNRLKRLLLTDDEWELLDQLVDLLMPFEEATREFSGNSYITLSRVIPIIKEMIFDLATEVPSNNDDFLNEDTIFGSEALEIQQTDFDDDEVISNITKKKISIKNPLNTVGILEKIKQNIYNALIYYWDIPNDLGLMAALLDPRYKNLDFLDDDEKQRIVQKLRSELDGVKTSTSEPLNNPSTPLNAESSMRSHKEYRQRWQMKNKRGDKSYPNTPII
;
A
#
# COMPACT_ATOMS: atom_id res chain seq x y z
N ALA A 1 18.88 -12.07 -36.19
CA ALA A 1 20.27 -11.63 -36.46
C ALA A 1 20.62 -10.58 -35.43
N ASP A 2 21.76 -10.69 -34.75
CA ASP A 2 22.21 -9.70 -33.77
C ASP A 2 22.64 -8.43 -34.51
N LEU A 3 21.96 -7.31 -34.24
CA LEU A 3 22.20 -6.01 -34.89
C LEU A 3 23.65 -5.54 -34.70
N SER A 4 24.30 -5.91 -33.58
CA SER A 4 25.70 -5.59 -33.30
C SER A 4 26.71 -6.32 -34.20
N THR A 5 26.26 -7.35 -34.91
CA THR A 5 27.07 -8.12 -35.88
C THR A 5 26.83 -7.74 -37.34
N SER A 6 25.97 -6.74 -37.60
CA SER A 6 25.66 -6.27 -38.95
C SER A 6 26.91 -5.77 -39.69
N THR A 7 26.96 -6.01 -41.00
CA THR A 7 27.96 -5.42 -41.91
C THR A 7 27.70 -3.94 -42.16
N ASP A 8 26.46 -3.48 -41.98
CA ASP A 8 26.12 -2.07 -42.07
C ASP A 8 26.59 -1.32 -40.82
N ARG A 9 27.33 -0.22 -41.04
CA ARG A 9 27.98 0.56 -39.98
C ARG A 9 26.98 1.23 -39.04
N GLU A 10 25.89 1.77 -39.57
CA GLU A 10 24.87 2.46 -38.75
C GLU A 10 24.07 1.43 -37.95
N ILE A 11 23.64 0.34 -38.59
CA ILE A 11 22.94 -0.77 -37.90
C ILE A 11 23.81 -1.34 -36.78
N LYS A 12 25.11 -1.53 -37.03
CA LYS A 12 26.06 -2.01 -36.02
C LYS A 12 26.24 -1.01 -34.87
N LYS A 13 26.32 0.28 -35.17
CA LYS A 13 26.42 1.35 -34.16
C LYS A 13 25.18 1.35 -33.27
N ASP A 14 23.99 1.32 -33.86
CA ASP A 14 22.73 1.29 -33.12
C ASP A 14 22.54 -0.01 -32.33
N GLY A 15 22.95 -1.16 -32.88
CA GLY A 15 22.95 -2.43 -32.14
C GLY A 15 23.83 -2.40 -30.89
N ASN A 16 25.02 -1.79 -30.98
CA ASN A 16 25.90 -1.62 -29.82
C ASN A 16 25.35 -0.60 -28.81
N ARG A 17 24.70 0.46 -29.28
CA ARG A 17 24.01 1.42 -28.41
C ARG A 17 22.88 0.74 -27.63
N LEU A 18 22.03 -0.01 -28.32
CA LEU A 18 20.94 -0.75 -27.68
C LEU A 18 21.46 -1.72 -26.62
N LYS A 19 22.54 -2.47 -26.94
CA LYS A 19 23.15 -3.40 -25.98
C LYS A 19 23.65 -2.72 -24.70
N ARG A 20 24.09 -1.45 -24.79
CA ARG A 20 24.51 -0.65 -23.64
C ARG A 20 23.32 -0.11 -22.82
N LEU A 21 22.17 0.10 -23.47
CA LEU A 21 20.95 0.59 -22.83
C LEU A 21 20.07 -0.51 -22.22
N LEU A 22 20.33 -1.78 -22.55
CA LEU A 22 19.64 -2.89 -21.93
C LEU A 22 20.02 -2.96 -20.45
N LEU A 23 19.00 -3.17 -19.60
CA LEU A 23 19.20 -3.39 -18.17
C LEU A 23 20.10 -4.61 -17.95
N THR A 24 20.99 -4.45 -16.98
CA THR A 24 21.85 -5.52 -16.47
C THR A 24 21.04 -6.49 -15.62
N ASP A 25 21.59 -7.69 -15.40
CA ASP A 25 20.95 -8.71 -14.55
C ASP A 25 20.72 -8.18 -13.13
N ASP A 26 21.67 -7.42 -12.57
CA ASP A 26 21.55 -6.80 -11.24
C ASP A 26 20.41 -5.75 -11.19
N GLU A 27 20.18 -5.01 -12.27
CA GLU A 27 19.08 -4.03 -12.36
C GLU A 27 17.72 -4.73 -12.47
N TRP A 28 17.64 -5.85 -13.21
CA TRP A 28 16.43 -6.68 -13.24
C TRP A 28 16.14 -7.31 -11.88
N GLU A 29 17.17 -7.83 -11.21
CA GLU A 29 17.04 -8.38 -9.87
C GLU A 29 16.54 -7.30 -8.89
N LEU A 30 17.07 -6.08 -8.97
CA LEU A 30 16.59 -4.97 -8.15
C LEU A 30 15.11 -4.66 -8.44
N LEU A 31 14.67 -4.69 -9.71
CA LEU A 31 13.26 -4.46 -10.05
C LEU A 31 12.35 -5.54 -9.45
N ASP A 32 12.75 -6.81 -9.50
CA ASP A 32 11.99 -7.91 -8.89
C ASP A 32 11.90 -7.72 -7.37
N GLN A 33 13.01 -7.37 -6.71
CA GLN A 33 13.03 -7.06 -5.28
C GLN A 33 12.15 -5.85 -4.92
N LEU A 34 12.05 -4.85 -5.81
CA LEU A 34 11.17 -3.71 -5.61
C LEU A 34 9.69 -4.07 -5.79
N VAL A 35 9.36 -4.97 -6.71
CA VAL A 35 7.99 -5.50 -6.85
C VAL A 35 7.58 -6.22 -5.56
N ASP A 36 8.44 -7.08 -5.04
CA ASP A 36 8.19 -7.81 -3.79
C ASP A 36 8.05 -6.85 -2.60
N LEU A 37 8.91 -5.82 -2.52
CA LEU A 37 8.85 -4.80 -1.47
C LEU A 37 7.56 -3.98 -1.51
N LEU A 38 7.04 -3.68 -2.70
CA LEU A 38 5.84 -2.85 -2.88
C LEU A 38 4.54 -3.66 -2.86
N MET A 39 4.60 -4.99 -2.99
CA MET A 39 3.43 -5.86 -3.03
C MET A 39 2.51 -5.70 -1.79
N PRO A 40 3.01 -5.66 -0.54
CA PRO A 40 2.16 -5.45 0.64
C PRO A 40 1.37 -4.13 0.59
N PHE A 41 1.93 -3.08 -0.03
CA PHE A 41 1.27 -1.78 -0.17
C PHE A 41 0.13 -1.81 -1.20
N GLU A 42 0.29 -2.55 -2.30
CA GLU A 42 -0.81 -2.79 -3.24
C GLU A 42 -1.95 -3.54 -2.54
N GLU A 43 -1.63 -4.58 -1.77
CA GLU A 43 -2.61 -5.39 -1.07
C GLU A 43 -3.40 -4.57 -0.04
N ALA A 44 -2.70 -3.78 0.78
CA ALA A 44 -3.32 -2.92 1.78
C ALA A 44 -4.17 -1.81 1.15
N THR A 45 -3.66 -1.12 0.12
CA THR A 45 -4.42 -0.05 -0.53
C THR A 45 -5.64 -0.59 -1.27
N ARG A 46 -5.54 -1.77 -1.89
CA ARG A 46 -6.69 -2.49 -2.45
C ARG A 46 -7.70 -2.82 -1.35
N GLU A 47 -7.24 -3.30 -0.20
CA GLU A 47 -8.10 -3.59 0.93
C GLU A 47 -8.79 -2.33 1.49
N PHE A 48 -8.07 -1.22 1.64
CA PHE A 48 -8.61 0.05 2.12
C PHE A 48 -9.59 0.71 1.13
N SER A 49 -9.42 0.45 -0.16
CA SER A 49 -10.32 0.93 -1.22
C SER A 49 -11.67 0.19 -1.27
N GLY A 50 -11.82 -0.90 -0.50
CA GLY A 50 -13.05 -1.67 -0.43
C GLY A 50 -14.22 -0.85 0.12
N ASN A 51 -15.30 -0.76 -0.65
CA ASN A 51 -16.53 -0.04 -0.26
C ASN A 51 -17.62 -0.95 0.33
N SER A 52 -17.37 -2.26 0.36
CA SER A 52 -18.35 -3.28 0.79
C SER A 52 -18.17 -3.73 2.23
N TYR A 53 -17.12 -3.27 2.92
CA TYR A 53 -16.82 -3.57 4.32
C TYR A 53 -16.19 -2.36 5.01
N ILE A 54 -16.23 -2.36 6.35
CA ILE A 54 -15.60 -1.32 7.16
C ILE A 54 -14.08 -1.51 7.08
N THR A 55 -13.38 -0.49 6.58
CA THR A 55 -11.93 -0.48 6.39
C THR A 55 -11.20 0.23 7.54
N LEU A 56 -11.87 1.17 8.21
CA LEU A 56 -11.25 2.02 9.24
C LEU A 56 -10.65 1.22 10.41
N SER A 57 -11.27 0.10 10.79
CA SER A 57 -10.75 -0.79 11.85
C SER A 57 -9.48 -1.53 11.45
N ARG A 58 -9.13 -1.56 10.16
CA ARG A 58 -7.99 -2.28 9.58
C ARG A 58 -6.79 -1.38 9.27
N VAL A 59 -7.03 -0.09 9.03
CA VAL A 59 -5.99 0.86 8.61
C VAL A 59 -4.81 0.90 9.58
N ILE A 60 -5.07 1.16 10.87
CA ILE A 60 -4.00 1.26 11.86
C ILE A 60 -3.28 -0.07 12.11
N PRO A 61 -3.98 -1.21 12.31
CA PRO A 61 -3.30 -2.50 12.44
C PRO A 61 -2.36 -2.81 11.28
N ILE A 62 -2.82 -2.66 10.03
CA ILE A 62 -2.04 -3.00 8.83
C ILE A 62 -0.83 -2.08 8.69
N ILE A 63 -0.97 -0.79 8.97
CA ILE A 63 0.16 0.15 8.90
C ILE A 63 1.20 -0.17 9.98
N LYS A 64 0.78 -0.49 11.21
CA LYS A 64 1.70 -0.87 12.29
C LYS A 64 2.44 -2.17 11.97
N GLU A 65 1.77 -3.13 11.34
CA GLU A 65 2.39 -4.36 10.82
C GLU A 65 3.46 -4.04 9.75
N MET A 66 3.15 -3.18 8.77
CA MET A 66 4.13 -2.76 7.75
C MET A 66 5.36 -2.04 8.34
N ILE A 67 5.14 -1.17 9.33
CA ILE A 67 6.24 -0.49 10.04
C ILE A 67 7.13 -1.51 10.75
N PHE A 68 6.53 -2.51 11.40
CA PHE A 68 7.25 -3.57 12.09
C PHE A 68 8.07 -4.43 11.12
N ASP A 69 7.50 -4.83 9.99
CA ASP A 69 8.18 -5.64 8.97
C ASP A 69 9.36 -4.89 8.31
N LEU A 70 9.26 -3.55 8.21
CA LEU A 70 10.31 -2.70 7.63
C LEU A 70 11.35 -2.25 8.66
N ALA A 71 11.12 -2.46 9.95
CA ALA A 71 12.06 -2.07 10.99
C ALA A 71 13.36 -2.87 10.84
N THR A 72 14.43 -2.21 10.40
CA THR A 72 15.76 -2.80 10.29
C THR A 72 16.42 -2.87 11.67
N GLU A 73 17.23 -3.90 11.94
CA GLU A 73 17.96 -4.05 13.20
C GLU A 73 19.09 -3.00 13.39
N VAL A 74 19.38 -2.18 12.37
CA VAL A 74 20.50 -1.23 12.37
C VAL A 74 19.97 0.21 12.31
N PRO A 75 20.16 1.03 13.36
CA PRO A 75 19.79 2.44 13.33
C PRO A 75 20.70 3.18 12.33
N SER A 76 20.13 3.72 11.26
CA SER A 76 20.82 4.67 10.38
C SER A 76 20.46 6.10 10.80
N ASN A 77 21.47 6.98 10.91
CA ASN A 77 21.29 8.37 11.31
C ASN A 77 20.34 9.10 10.35
N ASN A 78 19.26 9.66 10.90
CA ASN A 78 18.04 10.08 10.20
C ASN A 78 18.07 11.50 9.60
N ASP A 79 19.23 12.13 9.47
CA ASP A 79 19.29 13.56 9.10
C ASP A 79 18.94 13.84 7.63
N ASP A 80 19.05 12.84 6.74
CA ASP A 80 18.82 13.01 5.30
C ASP A 80 17.32 13.04 4.91
N PHE A 81 16.43 12.57 5.79
CA PHE A 81 14.98 12.48 5.49
C PHE A 81 14.21 13.77 5.81
N LEU A 82 14.83 14.75 6.48
CA LEU A 82 14.21 16.03 6.81
C LEU A 82 14.37 17.09 5.72
N ASN A 83 15.15 16.81 4.67
CA ASN A 83 15.26 17.69 3.52
C ASN A 83 14.09 17.42 2.57
N GLU A 84 13.10 18.31 2.60
CA GLU A 84 11.94 18.34 1.69
C GLU A 84 12.36 18.31 0.21
N ASP A 85 13.55 18.87 -0.09
CA ASP A 85 14.17 18.89 -1.41
C ASP A 85 14.61 17.51 -1.93
N THR A 86 14.80 16.53 -1.04
CA THR A 86 15.28 15.19 -1.40
C THR A 86 14.15 14.18 -1.63
N ILE A 87 12.95 14.44 -1.13
CA ILE A 87 11.88 13.42 -1.13
C ILE A 87 10.99 13.54 -2.38
N PHE A 88 10.59 14.73 -2.84
CA PHE A 88 9.83 14.89 -4.10
C PHE A 88 9.99 16.24 -4.85
N GLY A 89 10.83 17.17 -4.39
CA GLY A 89 10.87 18.52 -4.95
C GLY A 89 12.27 19.07 -5.16
N SER A 90 12.88 18.84 -6.33
CA SER A 90 13.90 19.79 -6.79
C SER A 90 13.21 20.84 -7.67
N GLU A 91 13.25 22.11 -7.25
CA GLU A 91 12.72 23.26 -7.99
C GLU A 91 13.01 23.16 -9.49
N ALA A 92 11.95 23.32 -10.28
CA ALA A 92 12.01 23.22 -11.73
C ALA A 92 12.90 24.33 -12.31
N LEU A 93 14.13 23.97 -12.72
CA LEU A 93 14.91 24.84 -13.60
C LEU A 93 14.44 24.65 -15.04
N GLU A 94 14.06 25.75 -15.70
CA GLU A 94 13.76 25.77 -17.13
C GLU A 94 14.99 25.33 -17.93
N ILE A 95 14.89 24.20 -18.63
CA ILE A 95 15.98 23.69 -19.47
C ILE A 95 16.12 24.62 -20.69
N GLN A 96 17.24 25.34 -20.78
CA GLN A 96 17.66 25.97 -22.02
C GLN A 96 18.02 24.88 -23.04
N GLN A 97 17.39 24.92 -24.21
CA GLN A 97 17.64 24.00 -25.33
C GLN A 97 19.12 24.07 -25.73
N THR A 98 19.87 23.08 -25.27
CA THR A 98 21.24 22.77 -25.72
C THR A 98 21.22 21.35 -26.25
N ASP A 99 21.88 21.17 -27.40
CA ASP A 99 21.94 19.99 -28.25
C ASP A 99 21.65 18.67 -27.51
N PHE A 100 20.64 17.94 -27.98
CA PHE A 100 20.25 16.65 -27.42
C PHE A 100 21.35 15.62 -27.71
N ASP A 101 22.00 15.10 -26.66
CA ASP A 101 22.72 13.83 -26.73
C ASP A 101 21.66 12.71 -26.77
N ASP A 102 21.69 11.87 -27.80
CA ASP A 102 20.64 10.84 -28.02
C ASP A 102 20.51 9.84 -26.87
N ASP A 103 21.49 9.75 -25.98
CA ASP A 103 21.47 8.85 -24.80
C ASP A 103 21.26 9.65 -23.47
N GLU A 104 20.64 10.83 -23.52
CA GLU A 104 20.17 11.59 -22.35
C GLU A 104 18.63 11.66 -22.30
N VAL A 105 18.05 11.48 -21.11
CA VAL A 105 16.60 11.59 -20.86
C VAL A 105 16.30 12.67 -19.83
N ILE A 106 15.16 13.32 -19.95
CA ILE A 106 14.69 14.30 -18.96
C ILE A 106 13.91 13.55 -17.88
N SER A 107 14.38 13.64 -16.63
CA SER A 107 13.63 13.12 -15.48
C SER A 107 12.26 13.79 -15.39
N ASN A 108 11.19 13.01 -15.32
CA ASN A 108 9.87 13.55 -15.05
C ASN A 108 9.74 14.10 -13.62
N ILE A 109 10.53 13.58 -12.67
CA ILE A 109 10.54 13.99 -11.26
C ILE A 109 11.40 15.24 -11.08
N THR A 110 12.70 15.17 -11.37
CA THR A 110 13.64 16.27 -11.06
C THR A 110 13.73 17.32 -12.17
N LYS A 111 13.14 17.05 -13.34
CA LYS A 111 13.29 17.86 -14.56
C LYS A 111 14.75 18.05 -15.01
N LYS A 112 15.68 17.25 -14.49
CA LYS A 112 17.11 17.27 -14.86
C LYS A 112 17.38 16.27 -15.99
N LYS A 113 18.39 16.59 -16.82
CA LYS A 113 18.96 15.65 -17.80
C LYS A 113 19.68 14.52 -17.05
N ILE A 114 19.39 13.27 -17.40
CA ILE A 114 19.99 12.06 -16.86
C ILE A 114 20.64 11.31 -18.03
N SER A 115 21.90 10.93 -17.87
CA SER A 115 22.58 10.05 -18.81
C SER A 115 22.16 8.60 -18.58
N ILE A 116 21.70 7.91 -19.62
CA ILE A 116 21.32 6.48 -19.58
C ILE A 116 22.43 5.57 -20.14
N LYS A 117 23.62 6.12 -20.39
CA LYS A 117 24.74 5.38 -20.99
C LYS A 117 25.34 4.32 -20.06
N ASN A 118 25.21 4.52 -18.75
CA ASN A 118 25.85 3.68 -17.75
C ASN A 118 24.77 2.98 -16.92
N PRO A 119 24.94 1.69 -16.61
CA PRO A 119 24.02 0.97 -15.74
C PRO A 119 24.05 1.56 -14.33
N LEU A 120 22.92 1.43 -13.63
CA LEU A 120 22.78 1.83 -12.25
C LEU A 120 23.63 0.93 -11.36
N ASN A 121 24.38 1.53 -10.43
CA ASN A 121 24.99 0.77 -9.34
C ASN A 121 23.91 0.39 -8.32
N THR A 122 23.48 -0.86 -8.31
CA THR A 122 22.36 -1.35 -7.49
C THR A 122 22.71 -1.58 -6.01
N VAL A 123 24.00 -1.58 -5.67
CA VAL A 123 24.49 -1.90 -4.33
C VAL A 123 23.90 -0.95 -3.28
N GLY A 124 23.14 -1.51 -2.34
CA GLY A 124 22.54 -0.78 -1.22
C GLY A 124 21.30 0.06 -1.57
N ILE A 125 20.86 0.07 -2.84
CA ILE A 125 19.67 0.83 -3.25
C ILE A 125 18.41 0.29 -2.57
N LEU A 126 18.24 -1.03 -2.52
CA LEU A 126 17.06 -1.64 -1.89
C LEU A 126 16.93 -1.22 -0.42
N GLU A 127 18.03 -1.27 0.33
CA GLU A 127 18.02 -0.91 1.75
C GLU A 127 17.76 0.58 1.96
N LYS A 128 18.28 1.43 1.07
CA LYS A 128 17.94 2.87 1.08
C LYS A 128 16.43 3.08 0.84
N ILE A 129 15.83 2.34 -0.08
CA ILE A 129 14.40 2.45 -0.38
C ILE A 129 13.55 1.94 0.80
N LYS A 130 13.90 0.79 1.40
CA LYS A 130 13.24 0.28 2.61
C LYS A 130 13.28 1.31 3.75
N GLN A 131 14.45 1.89 4.02
CA GLN A 131 14.61 2.91 5.04
C GLN A 131 13.76 4.15 4.73
N ASN A 132 13.72 4.57 3.47
CA ASN A 132 12.91 5.70 3.06
C ASN A 132 11.41 5.44 3.27
N ILE A 133 10.92 4.25 2.91
CA ILE A 133 9.53 3.86 3.12
C ILE A 133 9.21 3.79 4.62
N TYR A 134 10.07 3.18 5.42
CA TYR A 134 9.93 3.14 6.88
C TYR A 134 9.83 4.54 7.48
N ASN A 135 10.75 5.44 7.13
CA ASN A 135 10.75 6.82 7.61
C ASN A 135 9.49 7.57 7.18
N ALA A 136 9.02 7.37 5.95
CA ALA A 136 7.77 7.96 5.47
C ALA A 136 6.55 7.43 6.24
N LEU A 137 6.50 6.13 6.53
CA LEU A 137 5.41 5.54 7.32
C LEU A 137 5.38 6.11 8.74
N ILE A 138 6.53 6.22 9.41
CA ILE A 138 6.61 6.86 10.73
C ILE A 138 6.18 8.32 10.64
N TYR A 139 6.71 9.09 9.68
CA TYR A 139 6.42 10.52 9.57
C TYR A 139 4.94 10.81 9.26
N TYR A 140 4.35 10.10 8.31
CA TYR A 140 2.97 10.38 7.86
C TYR A 140 1.89 9.65 8.67
N TRP A 141 2.21 8.49 9.25
CA TRP A 141 1.20 7.61 9.86
C TRP A 141 1.39 7.32 11.35
N ASP A 142 2.51 7.73 11.98
CA ASP A 142 2.67 7.66 13.44
C ASP A 142 1.99 8.83 14.18
N ILE A 143 0.92 9.37 13.58
CA ILE A 143 0.06 10.36 14.22
C ILE A 143 -1.03 9.61 14.99
N PRO A 144 -1.29 9.95 16.26
CA PRO A 144 -2.31 9.26 17.07
C PRO A 144 -3.69 9.39 16.41
N ASN A 145 -4.19 8.27 15.88
CA ASN A 145 -5.50 8.17 15.26
C ASN A 145 -6.46 7.43 16.20
N ASP A 146 -6.92 8.14 17.23
CA ASP A 146 -7.83 7.57 18.22
C ASP A 146 -9.12 7.02 17.59
N LEU A 147 -9.60 7.63 16.50
CA LEU A 147 -10.78 7.16 15.78
C LEU A 147 -10.53 5.79 15.13
N GLY A 148 -9.39 5.63 14.43
CA GLY A 148 -8.97 4.36 13.85
C GLY A 148 -8.71 3.29 14.92
N LEU A 149 -8.11 3.68 16.04
CA LEU A 149 -7.83 2.77 17.17
C LEU A 149 -9.11 2.34 17.90
N MET A 150 -10.07 3.25 18.11
CA MET A 150 -11.39 2.91 18.64
C MET A 150 -12.16 2.00 17.66
N ALA A 151 -12.08 2.26 16.36
CA ALA A 151 -12.67 1.39 15.34
C ALA A 151 -12.04 -0.03 15.36
N ALA A 152 -10.72 -0.12 15.52
CA ALA A 152 -10.00 -1.39 15.68
C ALA A 152 -10.43 -2.12 16.95
N LEU A 153 -10.54 -1.41 18.09
CA LEU A 153 -11.00 -1.96 19.37
C LEU A 153 -12.42 -2.56 19.29
N LEU A 154 -13.29 -1.96 18.48
CA LEU A 154 -14.66 -2.44 18.25
C LEU A 154 -14.74 -3.62 17.27
N ASP A 155 -13.66 -3.92 16.53
CA ASP A 155 -13.57 -5.05 15.62
C ASP A 155 -13.09 -6.30 16.38
N PRO A 156 -13.85 -7.41 16.39
CA PRO A 156 -13.45 -8.63 17.08
C PRO A 156 -12.07 -9.16 16.69
N ARG A 157 -11.60 -8.87 15.46
CA ARG A 157 -10.28 -9.30 14.97
C ARG A 157 -9.12 -8.58 15.63
N TYR A 158 -9.33 -7.33 16.06
CA TYR A 158 -8.29 -6.47 16.65
C TYR A 158 -8.62 -6.09 18.09
N LYS A 159 -9.56 -6.81 18.74
CA LYS A 159 -10.04 -6.52 20.09
C LYS A 159 -8.94 -6.42 21.14
N ASN A 160 -7.86 -7.17 20.97
CA ASN A 160 -6.76 -7.18 21.91
C ASN A 160 -5.76 -6.04 21.68
N LEU A 161 -5.80 -5.37 20.51
CA LEU A 161 -4.87 -4.32 20.13
C LEU A 161 -3.40 -4.75 20.32
N ASP A 162 -3.05 -5.96 19.91
CA ASP A 162 -1.72 -6.58 20.15
C ASP A 162 -0.55 -5.84 19.46
N PHE A 163 -0.87 -4.87 18.60
CA PHE A 163 0.08 -3.98 17.91
C PHE A 163 0.36 -2.67 18.66
N LEU A 164 -0.21 -2.49 19.86
CA LEU A 164 0.03 -1.33 20.73
C LEU A 164 0.68 -1.77 22.04
N ASP A 165 1.36 -0.83 22.70
CA ASP A 165 1.76 -1.02 24.09
C ASP A 165 0.56 -0.91 25.06
N ASP A 166 0.78 -1.36 26.30
CA ASP A 166 -0.25 -1.41 27.32
C ASP A 166 -0.77 -0.01 27.71
N ASP A 167 0.06 1.03 27.64
CA ASP A 167 -0.31 2.40 28.00
C ASP A 167 -1.26 2.99 26.93
N GLU A 168 -0.92 2.83 25.65
CA GLU A 168 -1.77 3.22 24.53
C GLU A 168 -3.10 2.46 24.53
N LYS A 169 -3.05 1.15 24.79
CA LYS A 169 -4.25 0.31 24.88
C LYS A 169 -5.19 0.80 25.98
N GLN A 170 -4.66 1.10 27.17
CA GLN A 170 -5.44 1.65 28.27
C GLN A 170 -6.03 3.03 27.92
N ARG A 171 -5.24 3.91 27.28
CA ARG A 171 -5.67 5.22 26.81
C ARG A 171 -6.90 5.11 25.89
N ILE A 172 -6.86 4.23 24.90
CA ILE A 172 -7.95 4.07 23.92
C ILE A 172 -9.19 3.46 24.57
N VAL A 173 -9.04 2.48 25.46
CA VAL A 173 -10.18 1.89 26.20
C VAL A 173 -10.86 2.94 27.06
N GLN A 174 -10.10 3.80 27.76
CA GLN A 174 -10.66 4.89 28.56
C GLN A 174 -11.39 5.90 27.68
N LYS A 175 -10.79 6.28 26.55
CA LYS A 175 -11.41 7.23 25.61
C LYS A 175 -12.74 6.72 25.07
N LEU A 176 -12.81 5.46 24.66
CA LEU A 176 -14.07 4.84 24.19
C LEU A 176 -15.15 4.82 25.28
N ARG A 177 -14.78 4.58 26.54
CA ARG A 177 -15.72 4.61 27.67
C ARG A 177 -16.28 6.02 27.89
N SER A 178 -15.42 7.05 27.86
CA SER A 178 -15.84 8.45 28.00
C SER A 178 -16.81 8.87 26.89
N GLU A 179 -16.54 8.49 25.64
CA GLU A 179 -17.46 8.73 24.51
C GLU A 179 -18.81 8.04 24.72
N LEU A 180 -18.80 6.79 25.19
CA LEU A 180 -20.03 6.04 25.46
C LEU A 180 -20.87 6.69 26.57
N ASP A 181 -20.23 7.17 27.64
CA ASP A 181 -20.93 7.82 28.75
C ASP A 181 -21.50 9.19 28.33
N GLY A 182 -20.81 9.93 27.45
CA GLY A 182 -21.34 11.12 26.81
C GLY A 182 -22.67 10.85 26.08
N VAL A 183 -22.72 9.79 25.26
CA VAL A 183 -23.93 9.42 24.51
C VAL A 183 -25.10 9.04 25.43
N LYS A 184 -24.85 8.34 26.53
CA LYS A 184 -25.90 7.96 27.50
C LYS A 184 -26.57 9.18 28.13
N THR A 185 -25.81 10.22 28.45
CA THR A 185 -26.34 11.45 29.06
C THR A 185 -27.19 12.29 28.10
N SER A 186 -26.93 12.22 26.79
CA SER A 186 -27.74 12.90 25.77
C SER A 186 -29.06 12.19 25.44
N THR A 187 -29.20 10.91 25.79
CA THR A 187 -30.38 10.09 25.45
C THR A 187 -31.46 10.10 26.56
N SER A 188 -31.23 10.80 27.68
CA SER A 188 -32.16 10.86 28.82
C SER A 188 -33.20 11.99 28.76
N GLU A 189 -33.36 12.69 27.63
CA GLU A 189 -34.58 13.49 27.42
C GLU A 189 -35.74 12.59 26.99
N PRO A 190 -36.91 12.62 27.65
CA PRO A 190 -38.00 11.70 27.36
C PRO A 190 -38.64 12.05 26.00
N LEU A 191 -38.38 11.21 25.00
CA LEU A 191 -39.07 11.25 23.71
C LEU A 191 -40.51 10.72 23.89
N ASN A 192 -41.42 11.59 24.35
CA ASN A 192 -42.86 11.35 24.29
C ASN A 192 -43.33 11.43 22.83
N ASN A 193 -43.28 10.33 22.10
CA ASN A 193 -44.12 10.12 20.92
C ASN A 193 -44.39 8.61 20.73
N PRO A 194 -45.67 8.18 20.63
CA PRO A 194 -45.99 6.77 20.44
C PRO A 194 -45.62 6.36 19.00
N SER A 195 -44.51 5.67 18.84
CA SER A 195 -44.13 5.04 17.58
C SER A 195 -44.59 3.58 17.56
N THR A 196 -45.46 3.29 16.60
CA THR A 196 -46.02 1.98 16.25
C THR A 196 -44.93 0.90 16.12
N PRO A 197 -45.17 -0.37 16.51
CA PRO A 197 -44.13 -1.39 16.45
C PRO A 197 -43.76 -1.70 15.00
N LEU A 198 -42.51 -1.43 14.62
CA LEU A 198 -41.94 -1.87 13.35
C LEU A 198 -41.82 -3.40 13.38
N ASN A 199 -42.57 -4.05 12.50
CA ASN A 199 -42.68 -5.50 12.40
C ASN A 199 -41.30 -6.15 12.06
N ALA A 200 -40.70 -6.81 13.04
CA ALA A 200 -39.41 -7.51 12.95
C ALA A 200 -39.39 -8.68 11.94
N GLU A 201 -40.56 -9.11 11.44
CA GLU A 201 -40.67 -10.19 10.47
C GLU A 201 -40.10 -9.84 9.09
N SER A 202 -40.17 -8.56 8.67
CA SER A 202 -39.66 -8.12 7.37
C SER A 202 -38.12 -8.18 7.30
N SER A 203 -37.46 -7.84 8.41
CA SER A 203 -35.98 -7.87 8.52
C SER A 203 -35.43 -9.29 8.50
N MET A 204 -36.09 -10.23 9.19
CA MET A 204 -35.68 -11.64 9.19
C MET A 204 -35.89 -12.34 7.82
N ARG A 205 -36.89 -11.91 7.04
CA ARG A 205 -37.14 -12.45 5.68
C ARG A 205 -35.99 -12.09 4.73
N SER A 206 -35.52 -10.85 4.78
CA SER A 206 -34.37 -10.37 3.99
C SER A 206 -33.06 -11.09 4.35
N HIS A 207 -32.81 -11.31 5.66
CA HIS A 207 -31.61 -11.99 6.13
C HIS A 207 -31.57 -13.49 5.77
N LYS A 208 -32.73 -14.17 5.77
CA LYS A 208 -32.84 -15.55 5.29
C LYS A 208 -32.62 -15.65 3.78
N GLU A 209 -33.18 -14.76 2.98
CA GLU A 209 -32.96 -14.73 1.53
C GLU A 209 -31.50 -14.46 1.17
N TYR A 210 -30.85 -13.53 1.88
CA TYR A 210 -29.43 -13.25 1.69
C TYR A 210 -28.56 -14.49 1.99
N ARG A 211 -28.80 -15.19 3.10
CA ARG A 211 -28.10 -16.43 3.43
C ARG A 211 -28.32 -17.54 2.41
N GLN A 212 -29.53 -17.68 1.87
CA GLN A 212 -29.81 -18.66 0.82
C GLN A 212 -29.08 -18.32 -0.49
N ARG A 213 -29.05 -17.05 -0.89
CA ARG A 213 -28.30 -16.60 -2.09
C ARG A 213 -26.79 -16.83 -1.95
N TRP A 214 -26.22 -16.59 -0.77
CA TRP A 214 -24.81 -16.84 -0.49
C TRP A 214 -24.46 -18.33 -0.59
N GLN A 215 -25.28 -19.21 0.02
CA GLN A 215 -25.08 -20.66 -0.05
C GLN A 215 -25.23 -21.23 -1.49
N MET A 216 -26.09 -20.64 -2.32
CA MET A 216 -26.24 -21.02 -3.73
C MET A 216 -25.08 -20.55 -4.63
N LYS A 217 -24.35 -19.51 -4.24
CA LYS A 217 -23.14 -19.06 -4.94
C LYS A 217 -21.94 -19.94 -4.62
N ASN A 218 -21.80 -20.37 -3.36
CA ASN A 218 -20.63 -21.15 -2.92
C ASN A 218 -20.76 -22.66 -3.15
N LYS A 219 -21.95 -23.19 -3.51
CA LYS A 219 -22.13 -24.59 -3.94
C LYS A 219 -21.85 -24.85 -5.43
N ARG A 220 -21.48 -23.83 -6.23
CA ARG A 220 -21.22 -23.98 -7.67
C ARG A 220 -19.74 -24.01 -8.06
N GLY A 221 -18.83 -24.03 -7.08
CA GLY A 221 -17.38 -24.09 -7.32
C GLY A 221 -16.79 -25.50 -7.47
N ASP A 222 -17.57 -26.56 -7.24
CA ASP A 222 -17.05 -27.93 -7.32
C ASP A 222 -17.63 -28.64 -8.56
N LYS A 223 -16.96 -28.46 -9.70
CA LYS A 223 -17.12 -29.33 -10.86
C LYS A 223 -15.78 -29.95 -11.20
N SER A 224 -15.56 -31.12 -10.61
CA SER A 224 -14.71 -32.18 -11.14
C SER A 224 -14.91 -32.34 -12.65
N TYR A 225 -13.83 -32.24 -13.42
CA TYR A 225 -13.81 -32.65 -14.82
C TYR A 225 -13.92 -34.18 -14.89
N PRO A 226 -14.84 -34.77 -15.69
CA PRO A 226 -14.79 -36.20 -15.97
C PRO A 226 -13.78 -36.47 -17.08
N ASN A 227 -12.89 -37.44 -16.82
CA ASN A 227 -12.05 -38.10 -17.81
C ASN A 227 -12.90 -38.68 -18.95
N THR A 228 -12.52 -38.41 -20.20
CA THR A 228 -13.00 -39.14 -21.38
C THR A 228 -11.90 -40.09 -21.87
N PRO A 229 -12.17 -41.38 -22.09
CA PRO A 229 -11.15 -42.33 -22.54
C PRO A 229 -10.87 -42.22 -24.04
N ILE A 230 -9.62 -42.52 -24.39
CA ILE A 230 -9.10 -42.76 -25.73
C ILE A 230 -9.77 -44.00 -26.33
N ILE A 231 -10.40 -43.87 -27.51
CA ILE A 231 -10.24 -44.72 -28.71
C ILE A 231 -10.41 -43.82 -29.94
#